data_AF-A0A1K1M2X6-F1
#
_entry.id   AF-A0A1K1M2X6-F1
#
_cell.length_a   1.000
_cell.length_b   1.000
_cell.length_c   1.000
_cell.angle_alpha   90.00
_cell.angle_beta   90.00
_cell.angle_gamma   90.00
#
_symmetry.space_group_name_H-M   'P 1'
#
loop_
_entity.id
_entity.type
_entity.pdbx_description
1 polymer ?
#
loop_
_entity_poly.entity_id
_entity_poly.type
_entity_poly.pdbx_seq_one_letter_code
_entity_poly.pdbx_strand_id
1 'polypeptide(L)'
;MIDGKQKALALAAHIGYLFFGVGYVLVPLGLYLIYDKHDDFIAGHAKQALLAQAIFGVISAIVAVLTMLLVGVLLWPIVFLLGIVWFCCSIIACFKVINEKEYHYPLLGKF
;
A
#
# COMPACT_ATOMS: atom_id res chain seq x y z
N MET A 1 8.06 -23.13 -0.17
CA MET A 1 6.60 -23.04 -0.41
C MET A 1 6.06 -22.07 0.61
N ILE A 2 5.31 -21.06 0.17
CA ILE A 2 4.80 -20.01 1.08
C ILE A 2 3.59 -20.55 1.83
N ASP A 3 3.63 -20.50 3.17
CA ASP A 3 2.56 -20.98 4.03
C ASP A 3 1.30 -20.09 3.95
N GLY A 4 0.15 -20.66 4.28
CA GLY A 4 -1.13 -19.95 4.30
C GLY A 4 -1.11 -18.73 5.22
N LYS A 5 -0.41 -18.80 6.37
CA LYS A 5 -0.25 -17.64 7.27
C LYS A 5 0.54 -16.52 6.61
N GLN A 6 1.63 -16.83 5.92
CA GLN A 6 2.45 -15.84 5.22
C GLN A 6 1.65 -15.13 4.14
N LYS A 7 0.86 -15.89 3.36
CA LYS A 7 -0.06 -15.32 2.36
C LYS A 7 -1.06 -14.37 2.99
N ALA A 8 -1.73 -14.78 4.07
CA ALA A 8 -2.73 -13.97 4.75
C ALA A 8 -2.16 -12.64 5.26
N LEU A 9 -0.96 -12.68 5.87
CA LEU A 9 -0.28 -11.48 6.37
C LEU A 9 0.18 -10.56 5.23
N ALA A 10 0.79 -11.10 4.17
CA ALA A 10 1.19 -10.31 3.01
C ALA A 10 -0.02 -9.69 2.29
N LEU A 11 -1.14 -10.40 2.17
CA LEU A 11 -2.41 -9.86 1.69
C LEU A 11 -2.90 -8.71 2.56
N ALA A 12 -2.88 -8.88 3.89
CA ALA A 12 -3.31 -7.86 4.84
C ALA A 12 -2.49 -6.56 4.72
N ALA A 13 -1.20 -6.64 4.41
CA ALA A 13 -0.39 -5.47 4.11
C ALA A 13 -0.95 -4.64 2.94
N HIS A 14 -1.36 -5.28 1.85
CA HIS A 14 -1.89 -4.59 0.67
C HIS A 14 -3.32 -4.08 0.86
N ILE A 15 -4.20 -4.81 1.56
CA ILE A 15 -5.62 -4.45 1.68
C ILE A 15 -6.02 -3.89 3.04
N GLY A 16 -5.06 -3.68 3.96
CA GLY A 16 -5.32 -3.19 5.32
C GLY A 16 -6.08 -1.86 5.35
N TYR A 17 -5.95 -1.05 4.30
CA TYR A 17 -6.72 0.18 4.13
C TYR A 17 -8.24 0.00 4.06
N LEU A 18 -8.74 -1.20 3.73
CA LEU A 18 -10.18 -1.47 3.69
C LEU A 18 -10.83 -1.42 5.08
N PHE A 19 -10.04 -1.57 6.15
CA PHE A 19 -10.49 -1.34 7.52
C PHE A 19 -10.58 0.15 7.88
N PHE A 20 -10.34 1.04 6.91
CA PHE A 20 -10.30 2.50 7.05
C PHE A 20 -9.30 3.00 8.11
N GLY A 21 -9.05 4.31 8.10
CA GLY A 21 -8.26 5.01 9.12
C GLY A 21 -6.92 4.35 9.44
N VAL A 22 -6.80 3.86 10.68
CA VAL A 22 -5.61 3.27 11.30
C VAL A 22 -4.99 2.15 10.46
N GLY A 23 -5.82 1.35 9.77
CA GLY A 23 -5.36 0.21 8.96
C GLY A 23 -4.57 0.60 7.71
N TYR A 24 -4.68 1.86 7.26
CA TYR A 24 -4.03 2.34 6.04
C TYR A 24 -2.51 2.31 6.12
N VAL A 25 -1.91 2.70 7.24
CA VAL A 25 -0.44 2.71 7.43
C VAL A 25 0.00 1.69 8.46
N LEU A 26 -0.78 1.52 9.54
CA LEU A 26 -0.30 0.76 10.69
C LEU A 26 -0.23 -0.74 10.42
N VAL A 27 -1.08 -1.29 9.55
CA VAL A 27 -1.03 -2.71 9.20
C VAL A 27 0.29 -3.05 8.51
N PRO A 28 0.65 -2.46 7.37
CA PRO A 28 1.91 -2.80 6.73
C PRO A 28 3.13 -2.29 7.52
N LEU A 29 3.02 -1.18 8.26
CA LEU A 29 4.11 -0.77 9.16
C LEU A 29 4.36 -1.82 10.25
N GLY A 30 3.31 -2.26 10.93
CA GLY A 30 3.41 -3.27 11.98
C GLY A 30 3.94 -4.59 11.44
N LEU A 31 3.43 -5.04 10.29
CA LEU A 31 3.92 -6.25 9.63
C LEU A 31 5.39 -6.12 9.24
N TYR A 32 5.81 -4.99 8.69
CA TYR A 32 7.21 -4.75 8.35
C TYR A 32 8.09 -4.81 9.60
N LEU A 33 7.75 -4.05 10.65
CA LEU A 33 8.55 -4.02 11.89
C LEU A 33 8.64 -5.38 12.60
N ILE A 34 7.56 -6.16 12.56
CA ILE A 34 7.52 -7.49 13.19
C ILE A 34 8.30 -8.52 12.36
N TYR A 35 8.24 -8.46 11.02
CA TYR A 35 8.73 -9.54 10.15
C TYR A 35 10.02 -9.23 9.37
N ASP A 36 10.54 -8.00 9.38
CA ASP A 36 11.74 -7.59 8.64
C ASP A 36 12.99 -8.46 8.91
N LYS A 37 13.06 -9.13 10.07
CA LYS A 37 14.18 -10.03 10.42
C LYS A 37 13.82 -11.52 10.42
N HIS A 38 12.57 -11.86 10.12
CA HIS A 38 12.03 -13.20 10.31
C HIS A 38 11.45 -13.80 9.04
N ASP A 39 10.97 -12.98 8.11
CA ASP A 39 10.26 -13.44 6.92
C ASP A 39 10.34 -12.40 5.78
N ASP A 40 11.24 -12.64 4.83
CA ASP A 40 11.49 -11.75 3.70
C ASP A 40 10.24 -11.56 2.82
N PHE A 41 9.39 -12.57 2.69
CA PHE A 41 8.18 -12.49 1.86
C PHE A 41 7.15 -11.56 2.50
N ILE A 42 6.88 -11.72 3.79
CA ILE A 42 5.97 -10.82 4.51
C ILE A 42 6.55 -9.41 4.56
N ALA A 43 7.83 -9.28 4.90
CA ALA A 43 8.50 -8.00 5.03
C ALA A 43 8.56 -7.22 3.70
N GLY A 44 8.88 -7.89 2.60
CA GLY A 44 8.93 -7.30 1.25
C GLY A 44 7.57 -6.73 0.84
N HIS A 45 6.51 -7.55 0.95
CA HIS A 45 5.14 -7.11 0.65
C HIS A 45 4.67 -5.99 1.58
N ALA A 46 4.97 -6.08 2.88
CA ALA A 46 4.64 -5.04 3.85
C ALA A 46 5.34 -3.71 3.55
N LYS A 47 6.63 -3.74 3.22
CA LYS A 47 7.43 -2.55 2.86
C LYS A 47 6.92 -1.90 1.56
N GLN A 48 6.62 -2.71 0.55
CA GLN A 48 6.06 -2.24 -0.73
C GLN A 48 4.69 -1.59 -0.52
N ALA A 49 3.79 -2.23 0.23
CA ALA A 49 2.49 -1.68 0.56
C ALA A 49 2.60 -0.39 1.37
N LEU A 50 3.45 -0.38 2.41
CA LEU A 50 3.68 0.78 3.29
C LEU A 50 4.12 2.00 2.50
N LEU A 51 5.12 1.86 1.63
CA LEU A 51 5.63 2.97 0.84
C LEU A 51 4.62 3.47 -0.18
N ALA A 52 3.92 2.56 -0.87
CA ALA A 52 2.89 2.94 -1.84
C ALA A 52 1.74 3.71 -1.16
N GLN A 53 1.29 3.22 -0.01
CA GLN A 53 0.26 3.88 0.81
C GLN A 53 0.77 5.21 1.37
N ALA A 54 1.98 5.28 1.94
CA ALA A 54 2.52 6.52 2.47
C ALA A 54 2.64 7.61 1.40
N ILE A 55 3.15 7.28 0.21
CA ILE A 55 3.27 8.23 -0.91
C ILE A 55 1.88 8.76 -1.32
N PHE A 56 0.92 7.85 -1.55
CA PHE A 56 -0.42 8.26 -1.96
C PHE A 56 -1.15 9.06 -0.85
N GLY A 57 -0.96 8.66 0.41
CA GLY A 57 -1.50 9.34 1.58
C GLY A 57 -0.96 10.77 1.72
N VAL A 58 0.35 10.98 1.53
CA VAL A 58 0.98 12.31 1.56
C VAL A 58 0.46 13.19 0.42
N ILE A 59 0.39 12.66 -0.81
CA ILE A 59 -0.18 13.39 -1.96
C ILE A 59 -1.62 13.81 -1.66
N SER A 60 -2.44 12.88 -1.16
CA SER A 60 -3.84 13.14 -0.83
C SER A 60 -3.99 14.18 0.29
N ALA A 61 -3.13 14.11 1.33
CA ALA A 61 -3.13 15.07 2.42
C ALA A 61 -2.75 16.49 1.95
N ILE A 62 -1.74 16.62 1.09
CA ILE A 62 -1.36 17.91 0.49
C ILE A 62 -2.54 18.49 -0.30
N VAL A 63 -3.18 17.69 -1.15
CA VAL A 63 -4.34 18.16 -1.94
C VAL A 63 -5.52 18.52 -1.04
N ALA A 64 -5.76 17.79 0.04
CA ALA A 64 -6.79 18.13 1.02
C ALA A 64 -6.53 19.49 1.68
N VAL A 65 -5.30 19.79 2.08
CA VAL A 65 -4.91 21.09 2.63
C VAL A 65 -5.07 22.20 1.59
N LEU A 66 -4.61 22.00 0.35
CA LEU A 66 -4.80 22.98 -0.74
C LEU A 66 -6.28 23.20 -1.06
N THR A 67 -7.14 22.20 -0.84
CA THR A 67 -8.58 22.32 -1.06
C THR A 67 -9.20 23.30 -0.06
N MET A 68 -8.69 23.40 1.17
CA MET A 68 -9.10 24.44 2.12
C MET A 68 -8.80 25.86 1.60
N LEU A 69 -7.81 26.00 0.72
CA LEU A 69 -7.47 27.25 0.01
C LEU A 69 -8.21 27.40 -1.33
N LEU A 70 -9.21 26.55 -1.63
CA LEU A 70 -9.97 26.45 -2.88
C LEU A 70 -9.16 26.02 -4.12
N VAL A 71 -7.85 26.27 -4.17
CA VAL A 71 -6.97 25.88 -5.29
C VAL A 71 -6.89 24.36 -5.45
N GLY A 72 -6.94 23.60 -4.35
CA GLY A 72 -6.85 22.15 -4.39
C GLY A 72 -8.02 21.46 -5.08
N VAL A 73 -9.16 22.12 -5.25
CA VAL A 73 -10.33 21.58 -5.98
C VAL A 73 -9.93 21.15 -7.40
N LEU A 74 -9.04 21.91 -8.05
CA LEU A 74 -8.56 21.62 -9.40
C LEU A 74 -7.69 20.34 -9.48
N LEU A 75 -7.10 19.91 -8.36
CA LEU A 75 -6.22 18.74 -8.29
C LEU A 75 -6.97 17.43 -8.01
N TRP A 76 -8.24 17.49 -7.59
CA TRP A 76 -9.04 16.30 -7.29
C TRP A 76 -9.16 15.29 -8.44
N PRO A 77 -9.40 15.71 -9.71
CA PRO A 77 -9.43 14.76 -10.83
C PRO A 77 -8.12 13.96 -10.97
N ILE A 78 -6.98 14.59 -10.69
CA ILE A 78 -5.66 13.96 -10.77
C ILE A 78 -5.50 12.95 -9.63
N VAL A 79 -5.82 13.34 -8.39
CA VAL A 79 -5.77 12.44 -7.23
C VAL A 79 -6.69 11.24 -7.42
N PHE A 80 -7.87 11.45 -7.98
CA PHE A 80 -8.83 10.38 -8.27
C PHE A 80 -8.26 9.35 -9.27
N LEU A 81 -7.66 9.81 -10.37
CA LEU A 81 -7.01 8.93 -11.34
C LEU A 81 -5.83 8.17 -10.73
N LEU A 82 -4.98 8.84 -9.94
CA LEU A 82 -3.90 8.19 -9.21
C LEU A 82 -4.41 7.15 -8.20
N GLY A 83 -5.53 7.44 -7.54
CA GLY A 83 -6.19 6.53 -6.61
C GLY A 83 -6.67 5.25 -7.28
N ILE A 84 -7.24 5.36 -8.50
CA ILE A 84 -7.62 4.19 -9.31
C ILE A 84 -6.38 3.35 -9.66
N VAL A 85 -5.30 3.98 -10.13
CA VAL A 85 -4.07 3.27 -10.49
C VAL A 85 -3.48 2.55 -9.27
N TRP A 86 -3.39 3.24 -8.12
CA TRP A 86 -2.90 2.65 -6.88
C TRP A 86 -3.79 1.48 -6.42
N PHE A 87 -5.11 1.63 -6.48
CA PHE A 87 -6.06 0.58 -6.12
C PHE A 87 -5.92 -0.67 -7.02
N CYS A 88 -5.81 -0.47 -8.34
CA CYS A 88 -5.55 -1.56 -9.27
C CYS A 88 -4.21 -2.27 -8.97
N CYS A 89 -3.16 -1.51 -8.66
CA CYS A 89 -1.86 -2.08 -8.26
C CYS A 89 -1.98 -2.92 -6.98
N SER A 90 -2.75 -2.45 -5.98
CA SER A 90 -3.03 -3.20 -4.75
C SER A 90 -3.70 -4.55 -5.04
N ILE A 91 -4.73 -4.57 -5.91
CA ILE A 91 -5.39 -5.81 -6.33
C ILE A 91 -4.41 -6.76 -7.03
N ILE A 92 -3.58 -6.24 -7.95
CA ILE A 92 -2.56 -7.04 -8.63
C ILE A 92 -1.56 -7.62 -7.63
N ALA A 93 -1.18 -6.86 -6.61
CA ALA A 93 -0.32 -7.33 -5.53
C ALA A 93 -0.94 -8.53 -4.79
N CYS A 94 -2.23 -8.47 -4.48
CA CYS A 94 -2.96 -9.59 -3.86
C CYS A 94 -2.91 -10.85 -4.74
N PHE A 95 -3.16 -10.71 -6.04
CA PHE A 95 -3.06 -11.85 -6.96
C PHE A 95 -1.64 -12.42 -7.02
N LYS A 96 -0.61 -11.59 -6.93
CA LYS A 96 0.79 -12.03 -6.88
C LYS A 96 1.10 -12.80 -5.59
N VAL A 97 0.64 -12.31 -4.43
CA VAL A 97 0.77 -13.00 -3.14
C VAL A 97 0.13 -14.39 -3.19
N ILE A 98 -1.09 -14.51 -3.71
CA ILE A 98 -1.81 -15.79 -3.82
C ILE A 98 -1.02 -16.81 -4.66
N ASN A 99 -0.38 -16.31 -5.73
CA ASN A 99 0.48 -17.08 -6.63
C ASN A 99 1.92 -17.25 -6.13
N GLU A 100 2.22 -16.92 -4.87
CA GLU A 100 3.55 -17.05 -4.26
C GLU A 100 4.64 -16.23 -4.98
N LYS A 101 4.25 -15.06 -5.51
CA LYS A 101 5.14 -14.14 -6.23
C LYS A 101 5.26 -12.83 -5.49
N GLU A 102 6.48 -12.34 -5.40
CA GLU A 102 6.78 -10.98 -5.00
C GLU A 102 6.08 -9.97 -5.92
N TYR A 103 5.66 -8.84 -5.34
CA TYR A 103 5.11 -7.71 -6.08
C TYR A 103 5.83 -6.42 -5.70
N HIS A 104 6.30 -5.73 -6.72
CA HIS A 104 6.85 -4.38 -6.59
C HIS A 104 5.90 -3.39 -7.25
N TYR A 105 5.53 -2.34 -6.52
CA TYR A 105 4.72 -1.29 -7.14
C TYR A 105 5.51 -0.61 -8.25
N PRO A 106 4.90 -0.28 -9.41
CA PRO A 106 5.64 0.22 -10.59
C PRO A 106 6.48 1.48 -10.36
N LEU A 107 6.12 2.30 -9.38
CA LEU A 107 6.83 3.55 -9.03
C LEU A 107 7.84 3.38 -7.88
N LEU A 108 7.94 2.17 -7.31
CA LEU A 108 8.87 1.83 -6.25
C LEU A 108 10.04 1.00 -6.80
N GLY A 109 11.18 1.11 -6.13
CA GLY A 109 12.34 0.25 -6.39
C GLY A 109 12.10 -1.21 -5.97
N LYS A 110 13.01 -2.09 -6.40
CA LYS A 110 13.11 -3.46 -5.91
C LYS A 110 14.05 -3.45 -4.71
N PHE A 111 13.52 -3.65 -3.52
CA PHE A 111 14.22 -3.56 -2.24
C PHE A 111 13.50 -4.38 -1.18
#